data_AF-A0A7Y8PFF0-F1
#
_entry.id   AF-A0A7Y8PFF0-F1
#
_cell.length_a   1.000
_cell.length_b   1.000
_cell.length_c   1.000
_cell.angle_alpha   90.00
_cell.angle_beta   90.00
_cell.angle_gamma   90.00
#
_symmetry.space_group_name_H-M   'P 1'
#
loop_
_entity.id
_entity.type
_entity.pdbx_description
1 polymer ?
#
loop_
_entity_poly.entity_id
_entity_poly.type
_entity_poly.pdbx_seq_one_letter_code
_entity_poly.pdbx_strand_id
1 'polypeptide(L)'
;MLMNTMRTHQRGVGLMEILVALLVLAIGVLGFIALQYRAVEATSESGYRVQAINLARDMAERIRVNRGAIAAYENKLSETQANQITSSKDCATENCTAAELAEYDVSQVSKKAQSTGMVMNRITCQGNSDSRSCIYVAWGDTAPTDGTDTDDCTNGASYNPTSTCLIMEVY
;
A
#
# COMPACT_ATOMS: atom_id res chain seq x y z
N MET A 1 -22.31 -41.33 75.76
CA MET A 1 -21.55 -41.14 74.52
C MET A 1 -22.46 -40.37 73.56
N LEU A 2 -22.38 -39.04 73.54
CA LEU A 2 -23.21 -38.18 72.69
C LEU A 2 -22.27 -37.47 71.71
N MET A 3 -22.37 -37.84 70.43
CA MET A 3 -21.64 -37.19 69.33
C MET A 3 -22.28 -35.82 69.06
N ASN A 4 -21.53 -34.76 69.32
CA ASN A 4 -21.91 -33.40 68.99
C ASN A 4 -21.50 -33.10 67.53
N THR A 5 -22.45 -33.06 66.61
CA THR A 5 -22.21 -32.74 65.20
C THR A 5 -22.03 -31.24 65.02
N MET A 6 -20.78 -30.80 64.82
CA MET A 6 -20.50 -29.41 64.45
C MET A 6 -21.01 -29.12 63.03
N ARG A 7 -22.01 -28.24 62.91
CA ARG A 7 -22.43 -27.67 61.60
C ARG A 7 -21.46 -26.56 61.20
N THR A 8 -20.57 -26.85 60.27
CA THR A 8 -19.76 -25.83 59.59
C THR A 8 -20.66 -25.01 58.64
N HIS A 9 -20.68 -23.69 58.82
CA HIS A 9 -21.38 -22.79 57.90
C HIS A 9 -20.54 -22.65 56.62
N GLN A 10 -21.09 -23.07 55.48
CA GLN A 10 -20.48 -22.85 54.17
C GLN A 10 -20.47 -21.34 53.87
N ARG A 11 -19.30 -20.71 54.02
CA ARG A 11 -19.07 -19.35 53.52
C ARG A 11 -18.87 -19.46 52.02
N GLY A 12 -19.93 -19.19 51.25
CA GLY A 12 -19.87 -19.22 49.79
C GLY A 12 -18.88 -18.19 49.26
N VAL A 13 -17.68 -18.64 48.90
CA VAL A 13 -16.63 -17.82 48.25
C VAL A 13 -16.56 -18.01 46.73
N GLY A 14 -17.19 -19.05 46.17
CA GLY A 14 -17.02 -19.40 44.75
C GLY A 14 -17.73 -18.49 43.73
N LEU A 15 -18.92 -17.96 44.04
CA LEU A 15 -19.71 -17.24 43.03
C LEU A 15 -19.13 -15.85 42.71
N MET A 16 -18.71 -15.09 43.72
CA MET A 16 -18.07 -13.78 43.51
C MET A 16 -16.69 -13.92 42.86
N GLU A 17 -15.93 -14.95 43.21
CA GLU A 17 -14.61 -15.23 42.62
C GLU A 17 -14.73 -15.51 41.11
N ILE A 18 -15.70 -16.33 40.70
CA ILE A 18 -15.96 -16.62 39.29
C ILE A 18 -16.41 -15.35 38.55
N LEU A 19 -17.29 -14.54 39.13
CA LEU A 19 -17.74 -13.29 38.51
C LEU A 19 -16.58 -12.31 38.29
N VAL A 20 -15.68 -12.18 39.28
CA VAL A 20 -14.49 -11.34 39.15
C VAL A 20 -13.52 -11.91 38.11
N ALA A 21 -13.29 -13.24 38.09
CA ALA A 21 -12.43 -13.88 37.10
C ALA A 21 -12.97 -13.69 35.67
N LEU A 22 -14.27 -13.84 35.46
CA LEU A 22 -14.93 -13.59 34.18
C LEU A 22 -14.86 -12.12 33.77
N LEU A 23 -15.00 -11.19 34.72
CA LEU A 23 -14.85 -9.75 34.45
C LEU A 23 -13.43 -9.42 33.97
N VAL A 24 -12.41 -9.91 34.67
CA VAL A 24 -11.01 -9.70 34.28
C VAL A 24 -10.71 -10.32 32.93
N LEU A 25 -11.21 -11.54 32.68
CA LEU A 25 -11.07 -12.21 31.39
C LEU A 25 -11.74 -11.43 30.26
N ALA A 26 -12.95 -10.91 30.47
CA ALA A 26 -13.67 -10.10 29.48
C ALA A 26 -12.88 -8.84 29.11
N ILE A 27 -12.34 -8.11 30.10
CA ILE A 27 -11.50 -6.94 29.85
C ILE A 27 -10.23 -7.31 29.07
N GLY A 28 -9.57 -8.42 29.45
CA GLY A 28 -8.39 -8.93 28.77
C GLY A 28 -8.65 -9.26 27.30
N VAL A 29 -9.76 -9.93 27.00
CA VAL A 29 -10.15 -10.29 25.63
C VAL A 29 -10.47 -9.04 24.80
N LEU A 30 -11.20 -8.06 25.35
CA LEU A 30 -11.50 -6.81 24.64
C LEU A 30 -10.21 -6.02 24.33
N GLY A 31 -9.26 -5.98 25.27
CA GLY A 31 -7.95 -5.38 25.05
C GLY A 31 -7.16 -6.08 23.95
N PHE A 32 -7.14 -7.41 23.94
CA PHE A 32 -6.49 -8.20 22.90
C PHE A 32 -7.11 -7.98 21.51
N ILE A 33 -8.45 -7.93 21.41
CA ILE A 33 -9.15 -7.68 20.15
C ILE A 33 -8.80 -6.30 19.58
N ALA A 34 -8.73 -5.27 20.43
CA ALA A 34 -8.35 -3.92 19.99
C ALA A 34 -6.93 -3.89 19.40
N LEU A 35 -5.98 -4.60 20.02
CA LEU A 35 -4.62 -4.75 19.49
C LEU A 35 -4.59 -5.55 18.19
N GLN A 36 -5.36 -6.65 18.12
CA GLN A 36 -5.48 -7.48 16.91
C GLN A 36 -5.98 -6.65 15.71
N TYR A 37 -6.97 -5.77 15.92
CA TYR A 37 -7.50 -4.90 14.87
C TYR A 37 -6.42 -3.97 14.31
N ARG A 38 -5.69 -3.28 15.18
CA ARG A 38 -4.57 -2.39 14.79
C ARG A 38 -3.45 -3.16 14.07
N ALA A 39 -3.16 -4.38 14.52
CA ALA A 39 -2.15 -5.22 13.88
C ALA A 39 -2.53 -5.60 12.45
N VAL A 40 -3.82 -5.91 12.20
CA VAL A 40 -4.33 -6.22 10.84
C VAL A 40 -4.23 -5.00 9.94
N GLU A 41 -4.66 -3.83 10.41
CA GLU A 41 -4.57 -2.55 9.68
C GLU A 41 -3.12 -2.26 9.26
N ALA A 42 -2.17 -2.32 10.21
CA ALA A 42 -0.75 -2.10 9.95
C ALA A 42 -0.15 -3.14 8.98
N THR A 43 -0.60 -4.39 9.05
CA THR A 43 -0.15 -5.46 8.14
C THR A 43 -0.64 -5.20 6.72
N SER A 44 -1.90 -4.79 6.56
CA SER A 44 -2.48 -4.45 5.25
C SER A 44 -1.75 -3.29 4.59
N GLU A 45 -1.53 -2.20 5.34
CA GLU A 45 -0.80 -1.03 4.87
C GLU A 45 0.66 -1.37 4.50
N SER A 46 1.34 -2.18 5.31
CA SER A 46 2.68 -2.68 4.98
C SER A 46 2.68 -3.51 3.70
N GLY A 47 1.64 -4.31 3.48
CA GLY A 47 1.43 -5.08 2.25
C GLY A 47 1.31 -4.18 1.02
N TYR A 48 0.49 -3.13 1.07
CA TYR A 48 0.37 -2.17 -0.02
C TYR A 48 1.70 -1.47 -0.31
N ARG A 49 2.43 -1.03 0.71
CA ARG A 49 3.76 -0.42 0.52
C ARG A 49 4.74 -1.34 -0.19
N VAL A 50 4.77 -2.62 0.16
CA VAL A 50 5.63 -3.61 -0.50
C VAL A 50 5.24 -3.79 -1.97
N GLN A 51 3.94 -3.87 -2.27
CA GLN A 51 3.48 -3.99 -3.66
C GLN A 51 3.81 -2.73 -4.47
N ALA A 52 3.62 -1.54 -3.91
CA ALA A 52 4.00 -0.28 -4.55
C ALA A 52 5.50 -0.24 -4.87
N ILE A 53 6.37 -0.68 -3.93
CA ILE A 53 7.82 -0.75 -4.14
C ILE A 53 8.15 -1.73 -5.27
N ASN A 54 7.48 -2.88 -5.32
CA ASN A 54 7.71 -3.86 -6.37
C ASN A 54 7.29 -3.33 -7.74
N LEU A 55 6.16 -2.62 -7.84
CA LEU A 55 5.71 -1.98 -9.08
C LEU A 55 6.67 -0.89 -9.55
N ALA A 56 7.10 0.00 -8.64
CA ALA A 56 8.06 1.04 -8.95
C ALA A 56 9.42 0.46 -9.41
N ARG A 57 9.91 -0.60 -8.75
CA ARG A 57 11.13 -1.32 -9.16
C ARG A 57 10.98 -2.02 -10.50
N ASP A 58 9.86 -2.69 -10.75
CA ASP A 58 9.58 -3.35 -12.04
C ASP A 58 9.61 -2.32 -13.18
N MET A 59 8.96 -1.17 -12.99
CA MET A 59 9.00 -0.08 -13.95
C MET A 59 10.41 0.48 -14.15
N ALA A 60 11.12 0.77 -13.05
CA ALA A 60 12.49 1.27 -13.12
C ALA A 60 13.36 0.31 -13.93
N GLU A 61 13.41 -0.98 -13.56
CA GLU A 61 14.26 -1.95 -14.25
C GLU A 61 13.94 -2.06 -15.75
N ARG A 62 12.68 -1.98 -16.17
CA ARG A 62 12.31 -1.95 -17.60
C ARG A 62 12.86 -0.72 -18.33
N ILE A 63 12.74 0.47 -17.73
CA ILE A 63 13.35 1.69 -18.24
C ILE A 63 14.89 1.55 -18.28
N ARG A 64 15.50 0.88 -17.28
CA ARG A 64 16.95 0.65 -17.22
C ARG A 64 17.45 -0.25 -18.34
N VAL A 65 16.68 -1.28 -18.68
CA VAL A 65 17.03 -2.23 -19.73
C VAL A 65 16.86 -1.59 -21.11
N ASN A 66 15.83 -0.75 -21.29
CA ASN A 66 15.51 -0.09 -22.55
C ASN A 66 15.77 1.44 -22.49
N ARG A 67 17.00 1.84 -22.12
CA ARG A 67 17.37 3.26 -21.94
C ARG A 67 17.25 4.10 -23.22
N GLY A 68 17.28 3.47 -24.38
CA GLY A 68 17.13 4.17 -25.68
C GLY A 68 15.73 4.72 -25.91
N ALA A 69 14.73 4.28 -25.14
CA ALA A 69 13.33 4.66 -25.30
C ALA A 69 12.75 5.39 -24.08
N ILE A 70 13.58 6.03 -23.25
CA ILE A 70 13.12 6.77 -22.04
C ILE A 70 11.98 7.74 -22.37
N ALA A 71 12.09 8.51 -23.45
CA ALA A 71 11.05 9.44 -23.86
C ALA A 71 9.69 8.75 -24.14
N ALA A 72 9.69 7.52 -24.66
CA ALA A 72 8.46 6.74 -24.88
C ALA A 72 7.84 6.27 -23.56
N TYR A 73 8.66 5.80 -22.61
CA TYR A 73 8.20 5.49 -21.25
C TYR A 73 7.59 6.73 -20.60
N GLU A 74 8.30 7.85 -20.66
CA GLU A 74 7.88 9.11 -20.05
C GLU A 74 6.57 9.62 -20.63
N ASN A 75 6.43 9.62 -21.96
CA ASN A 75 5.19 10.00 -22.62
C ASN A 75 4.04 9.09 -22.19
N LYS A 76 4.24 7.77 -22.22
CA LYS A 76 3.20 6.81 -21.87
C LYS A 76 2.78 6.88 -20.40
N LEU A 77 3.73 7.04 -19.49
CA LEU A 77 3.47 7.22 -18.05
C LEU A 77 2.81 8.57 -17.71
N SER A 78 2.88 9.56 -18.61
CA SER A 78 2.19 10.85 -18.45
C SER A 78 0.74 10.82 -18.90
N GLU A 79 0.31 9.77 -19.60
CA GLU A 79 -1.05 9.66 -20.09
C GLU A 79 -2.04 9.40 -18.96
N THR A 80 -3.34 9.51 -19.28
CA THR A 80 -4.41 9.10 -18.35
C THR A 80 -4.27 7.63 -17.97
N GLN A 81 -4.75 7.25 -16.79
CA GLN A 81 -4.66 5.88 -16.29
C GLN A 81 -5.32 4.87 -17.24
N ALA A 82 -6.36 5.29 -17.96
CA ALA A 82 -7.03 4.46 -18.97
C ALA A 82 -6.14 4.18 -20.20
N ASN A 83 -5.30 5.13 -20.59
CA ASN A 83 -4.40 4.95 -21.72
C ASN A 83 -3.09 4.27 -21.29
N GLN A 84 -2.65 4.45 -20.05
CA GLN A 84 -1.49 3.76 -19.50
C GLN A 84 -1.64 2.24 -19.56
N ILE A 85 -2.86 1.68 -19.45
CA ILE A 85 -3.12 0.24 -19.52
C ILE A 85 -3.33 -0.30 -20.94
N THR A 86 -3.18 0.52 -21.97
CA THR A 86 -3.29 0.06 -23.36
C THR A 86 -1.95 0.15 -24.06
N SER A 87 -1.72 -0.77 -24.98
CA SER A 87 -0.58 -0.76 -25.89
C SER A 87 -1.09 -1.07 -27.29
N SER A 88 -0.52 -0.40 -28.29
CA SER A 88 -0.86 -0.66 -29.69
C SER A 88 -0.38 -2.04 -30.17
N LYS A 89 0.64 -2.61 -29.53
CA LYS A 89 1.26 -3.89 -29.89
C LYS A 89 1.48 -4.76 -28.67
N ASP A 90 1.42 -6.07 -28.88
CA ASP A 90 1.75 -7.07 -27.86
C ASP A 90 3.16 -7.64 -28.10
N CYS A 91 4.15 -6.98 -27.51
CA CYS A 91 5.56 -7.33 -27.67
C CYS A 91 5.96 -8.70 -27.10
N ALA A 92 5.03 -9.45 -26.49
CA ALA A 92 5.23 -10.85 -26.15
C ALA A 92 4.97 -11.80 -27.33
N THR A 93 4.24 -11.35 -28.36
CA THR A 93 3.81 -12.19 -29.49
C THR A 93 4.26 -11.68 -30.85
N GLU A 94 4.65 -10.40 -30.94
CA GLU A 94 5.15 -9.77 -32.16
C GLU A 94 6.45 -8.98 -31.91
N ASN A 95 7.18 -8.68 -32.99
CA ASN A 95 8.40 -7.88 -32.91
C ASN A 95 8.06 -6.40 -32.69
N CYS A 96 8.67 -5.82 -31.65
CA CYS A 96 8.53 -4.42 -31.30
C CYS A 96 9.84 -3.65 -31.48
N THR A 97 9.71 -2.39 -31.89
CA THR A 97 10.77 -1.40 -31.73
C THR A 97 10.97 -1.04 -30.25
N ALA A 98 12.08 -0.37 -29.92
CA ALA A 98 12.35 0.06 -28.55
C ALA A 98 11.24 0.97 -27.97
N ALA A 99 10.62 1.83 -28.79
CA ALA A 99 9.52 2.69 -28.36
C ALA A 99 8.22 1.90 -28.12
N GLU A 100 7.87 1.00 -29.03
CA GLU A 100 6.68 0.14 -28.88
C GLU A 100 6.81 -0.79 -27.68
N LEU A 101 8.02 -1.30 -27.41
CA LEU A 101 8.30 -2.09 -26.21
C LEU A 101 8.10 -1.27 -24.93
N ALA A 102 8.52 0.00 -24.91
CA ALA A 102 8.31 0.88 -23.76
C ALA A 102 6.82 1.11 -23.48
N GLU A 103 6.01 1.36 -24.52
CA GLU A 103 4.55 1.50 -24.36
C GLU A 103 3.91 0.21 -23.84
N TYR A 104 4.34 -0.94 -24.36
CA TYR A 104 3.89 -2.24 -23.90
C TYR A 104 4.26 -2.48 -22.42
N ASP A 105 5.51 -2.20 -22.04
CA ASP A 105 6.01 -2.35 -20.68
C ASP A 105 5.21 -1.51 -19.68
N VAL A 106 4.95 -0.24 -20.02
CA VAL A 106 4.06 0.62 -19.22
C VAL A 106 2.67 0.02 -19.10
N SER A 107 2.11 -0.51 -20.19
CA SER A 107 0.80 -1.16 -20.15
C SER A 107 0.74 -2.38 -19.26
N GLN A 108 1.78 -3.21 -19.24
CA GLN A 108 1.81 -4.41 -18.41
C GLN A 108 1.89 -4.06 -16.92
N VAL A 109 2.79 -3.14 -16.56
CA VAL A 109 2.96 -2.73 -15.16
C VAL A 109 1.75 -1.93 -14.68
N SER A 110 1.19 -1.04 -15.51
CA SER A 110 -0.01 -0.25 -15.14
C SER A 110 -1.25 -1.13 -14.98
N LYS A 111 -1.42 -2.18 -15.81
CA LYS A 111 -2.49 -3.17 -15.62
C LYS A 111 -2.35 -3.90 -14.29
N LYS A 112 -1.12 -4.27 -13.94
CA LYS A 112 -0.80 -4.93 -12.66
C LYS A 112 -1.02 -4.00 -11.47
N ALA A 113 -0.69 -2.73 -11.61
CA ALA A 113 -1.01 -1.71 -10.60
C ALA A 113 -2.54 -1.64 -10.40
N GLN A 114 -3.31 -1.48 -11.48
CA GLN A 114 -4.78 -1.37 -11.37
C GLN A 114 -5.44 -2.62 -10.81
N SER A 115 -4.96 -3.83 -11.15
CA SER A 115 -5.50 -5.07 -10.59
C SER A 115 -5.24 -5.23 -9.08
N THR A 116 -4.30 -4.46 -8.53
CA THR A 116 -3.99 -4.41 -7.09
C THR A 116 -4.54 -3.15 -6.40
N GLY A 117 -5.39 -2.38 -7.09
CA GLY A 117 -5.97 -1.14 -6.56
C GLY A 117 -4.98 0.02 -6.48
N MET A 118 -3.94 -0.01 -7.32
CA MET A 118 -2.92 1.02 -7.40
C MET A 118 -2.93 1.72 -8.75
N VAL A 119 -2.46 2.96 -8.75
CA VAL A 119 -2.26 3.75 -9.97
C VAL A 119 -0.86 4.33 -9.96
N MET A 120 -0.31 4.53 -11.15
CA MET A 120 1.04 5.02 -11.33
C MET A 120 1.04 6.31 -12.14
N ASN A 121 2.08 7.11 -11.93
CA ASN A 121 2.35 8.29 -12.73
C ASN A 121 3.85 8.57 -12.75
N ARG A 122 4.31 9.33 -13.73
CA ARG A 122 5.65 9.90 -13.75
C ARG A 122 5.57 11.41 -13.64
N ILE A 123 6.23 11.98 -12.65
CA ILE A 123 6.34 13.43 -12.44
C ILE A 123 7.81 13.75 -12.22
N THR A 124 8.25 14.96 -12.56
CA THR A 124 9.54 15.45 -12.11
C THR A 124 9.60 15.42 -10.59
N CYS A 125 10.70 14.92 -10.03
CA CYS A 125 10.89 14.87 -8.60
C CYS A 125 10.86 16.29 -8.01
N GLN A 126 9.99 16.51 -7.04
CA GLN A 126 9.82 17.83 -6.43
C GLN A 126 11.00 18.17 -5.51
N GLY A 127 11.33 19.46 -5.42
CA GLY A 127 12.36 19.96 -4.51
C GLY A 127 13.81 19.81 -5.00
N ASN A 128 14.02 19.42 -6.27
CA ASN A 128 15.34 19.44 -6.91
C ASN A 128 15.33 20.27 -8.21
N SER A 129 16.51 20.77 -8.60
CA SER A 129 16.72 21.52 -9.85
C SER A 129 17.28 20.66 -10.99
N ASP A 130 17.43 19.36 -10.76
CA ASP A 130 18.11 18.43 -11.66
C ASP A 130 17.17 17.80 -12.69
N SER A 131 15.87 18.16 -12.67
CA SER A 131 14.82 17.61 -13.55
C SER A 131 14.76 16.07 -13.54
N ARG A 132 15.05 15.44 -12.39
CA ARG A 132 15.02 13.98 -12.27
C ARG A 132 13.59 13.46 -12.39
N SER A 133 13.42 12.30 -13.00
CA SER A 133 12.12 11.66 -13.15
C SER A 133 11.79 10.84 -11.90
N CYS A 134 10.57 10.97 -11.38
CA CYS A 134 10.08 10.20 -10.25
C CYS A 134 8.85 9.39 -10.66
N ILE A 135 8.83 8.12 -10.28
CA ILE A 135 7.65 7.27 -10.40
C ILE A 135 6.87 7.38 -9.09
N TYR A 136 5.62 7.79 -9.22
CA TYR A 136 4.64 7.86 -8.15
C TYR A 136 3.74 6.63 -8.27
N VAL A 137 3.56 5.91 -7.17
CA VAL A 137 2.61 4.80 -7.05
C VAL A 137 1.70 5.09 -5.89
N ALA A 138 0.41 5.27 -6.14
CA ALA A 138 -0.59 5.59 -5.13
C ALA A 138 -1.64 4.48 -5.02
N TRP A 139 -2.21 4.33 -3.83
CA TRP A 139 -3.31 3.40 -3.54
C TRP A 139 -4.36 4.08 -2.66
N GLY A 140 -5.51 3.43 -2.49
CA GLY A 140 -6.65 4.01 -1.78
C GLY A 140 -7.28 5.14 -2.59
N ASP A 141 -7.61 6.24 -1.93
CA ASP A 141 -8.20 7.43 -2.56
C ASP A 141 -7.14 8.44 -3.03
N THR A 142 -5.85 8.14 -2.86
CA THR A 142 -4.74 9.03 -3.25
C THR A 142 -4.49 9.00 -4.75
N ALA A 143 -4.35 10.19 -5.35
CA ALA A 143 -3.89 10.38 -6.71
C ALA A 143 -2.35 10.50 -6.76
N PRO A 144 -1.68 9.87 -7.75
CA PRO A 144 -0.23 9.93 -7.95
C PRO A 144 0.17 11.27 -8.59
N THR A 145 -0.16 12.37 -7.92
CA THR A 145 -0.04 13.75 -8.40
C THR A 145 0.66 14.64 -7.38
N ASP A 146 1.12 15.79 -7.87
CA ASP A 146 1.62 16.89 -7.05
C ASP A 146 0.63 18.06 -7.16
N GLY A 147 0.13 18.54 -6.03
CA GLY A 147 -0.90 19.57 -6.00
C GLY A 147 -1.29 20.00 -4.59
N THR A 148 -2.40 20.72 -4.48
CA THR A 148 -2.91 21.25 -3.21
C THR A 148 -4.06 20.43 -2.65
N ASP A 149 -4.50 19.38 -3.35
CA ASP A 149 -5.62 18.56 -2.93
C ASP A 149 -5.17 17.61 -1.82
N THR A 150 -6.12 17.19 -0.97
CA THR A 150 -5.84 16.31 0.17
C THR A 150 -5.39 14.92 -0.26
N ASP A 151 -5.68 14.57 -1.50
CA ASP A 151 -5.47 13.25 -2.06
C ASP A 151 -4.25 13.23 -2.98
N ASP A 152 -3.53 14.36 -3.16
CA ASP A 152 -2.26 14.39 -3.87
C ASP A 152 -1.15 13.73 -3.03
N CYS A 153 -0.20 13.05 -3.67
CA CYS A 153 0.97 12.47 -2.98
C CYS A 153 1.86 13.56 -2.37
N THR A 154 2.03 14.68 -3.07
CA THR A 154 2.90 15.79 -2.67
C THR A 154 2.24 17.14 -2.90
N ASN A 155 2.74 18.14 -2.18
CA ASN A 155 2.50 19.56 -2.44
C ASN A 155 3.86 20.26 -2.54
N GLY A 156 4.35 20.40 -3.77
CA GLY A 156 5.73 20.79 -4.03
C GLY A 156 6.70 19.79 -3.39
N ALA A 157 7.71 20.27 -2.67
CA ALA A 157 8.72 19.40 -2.06
C ALA A 157 8.25 18.63 -0.81
N SER A 158 6.98 18.76 -0.40
CA SER A 158 6.45 18.15 0.82
C SER A 158 5.53 16.97 0.51
N TYR A 159 5.74 15.84 1.20
CA TYR A 159 4.83 14.71 1.18
C TYR A 159 3.56 15.01 1.98
N ASN A 160 2.39 14.69 1.44
CA ASN A 160 1.13 14.89 2.13
C ASN A 160 0.88 13.74 3.13
N PRO A 161 0.79 14.01 4.46
CA PRO A 161 0.74 12.97 5.48
C PRO A 161 -0.54 12.14 5.48
N THR A 162 -1.63 12.60 4.87
CA THR A 162 -2.88 11.84 4.75
C THR A 162 -2.89 10.91 3.53
N SER A 163 -1.92 11.07 2.64
CA SER A 163 -1.85 10.36 1.37
C SER A 163 -1.13 9.02 1.49
N THR A 164 -1.58 8.05 0.71
CA THR A 164 -1.03 6.70 0.61
C THR A 164 -0.29 6.53 -0.72
N CYS A 165 1.00 6.84 -0.70
CA CYS A 165 1.82 6.92 -1.89
C CYS A 165 3.27 6.48 -1.66
N LEU A 166 3.89 5.98 -2.72
CA LEU A 166 5.30 5.69 -2.81
C LEU A 166 5.90 6.50 -3.96
N ILE A 167 7.01 7.18 -3.68
CA ILE A 167 7.76 7.96 -4.66
C ILE A 167 9.13 7.31 -4.81
N MET A 168 9.51 7.01 -6.05
CA MET A 168 10.81 6.44 -6.39
C MET A 168 11.48 7.27 -7.48
N GLU A 169 12.66 7.79 -7.16
CA GLU A 169 13.50 8.45 -8.16
C GLU A 169 14.01 7.44 -9.19
N VAL A 170 13.93 7.82 -10.46
CA VAL A 170 14.44 7.09 -11.62
C VAL A 170 15.28 8.03 -12.49
N TYR A 171 16.18 7.44 -13.27
CA TYR A 171 17.21 8.14 -14.07
C TYR A 171 16.67 9.03 -15.17
#